data_AF-A0A9D7CQZ0-F1
#
_entry.id   AF-A0A9D7CQZ0-F1
#
_cell.length_a   1.000
_cell.length_b   1.000
_cell.length_c   1.000
_cell.angle_alpha   90.00
_cell.angle_beta   90.00
_cell.angle_gamma   90.00
#
_symmetry.space_group_name_H-M   'P 1'
#
loop_
_entity.id
_entity.type
_entity.pdbx_description
1 polymer ?
#
loop_
_entity_poly.entity_id
_entity_poly.type
_entity_poly.pdbx_seq_one_letter_code
_entity_poly.pdbx_strand_id
1 'polypeptide(L)'
;MTLLVHAWVLLPDAFAFARPRDARHDIANELFGWDEAERTLRELAMEQPGSDLVVVAPHWTLCAQLHARLRGGFRVGCDSPLKDDFDGWLPRGVWRKAEHVLLVTDTRYPIDVAKAFPDRRVSRLARANIYRGGRQVRTFTLTLLSRGAHAAR
;
A
#
# COMPACT_ATOMS: atom_id res chain seq x y z
N MET A 1 6.51 -8.19 34.91
CA MET A 1 5.93 -8.40 33.55
C MET A 1 6.69 -7.69 32.43
N THR A 2 7.89 -7.16 32.67
CA THR A 2 8.62 -6.33 31.69
C THR A 2 9.63 -7.13 30.86
N LEU A 3 10.18 -8.22 31.41
CA LEU A 3 11.19 -9.07 30.76
C LEU A 3 10.66 -9.83 29.52
N LEU A 4 9.40 -10.26 29.53
CA LEU A 4 8.79 -11.02 28.42
C LEU A 4 8.64 -10.18 27.14
N VAL A 5 8.44 -8.86 27.28
CA VAL A 5 8.30 -7.96 26.13
C VAL A 5 9.66 -7.66 25.48
N HIS A 6 10.74 -7.68 26.26
CA HIS A 6 12.08 -7.39 25.74
C HIS A 6 12.68 -8.60 24.98
N ALA A 7 12.30 -9.82 25.36
CA ALA A 7 12.69 -11.03 24.64
C ALA A 7 12.09 -11.11 23.22
N TRP A 8 10.92 -10.51 22.99
CA TRP A 8 10.24 -10.47 21.69
C TRP A 8 11.04 -9.76 20.59
N VAL A 9 11.76 -8.70 20.96
CA VAL A 9 12.55 -7.91 20.01
C VAL A 9 13.84 -8.63 19.59
N LEU A 10 14.39 -9.49 20.46
CA LEU A 10 15.74 -10.05 20.30
C LEU A 10 15.76 -11.48 19.75
N LEU A 11 14.62 -12.19 19.75
CA LEU A 11 14.54 -13.59 19.33
C LEU A 11 13.31 -13.86 18.44
N PRO A 12 13.26 -13.31 17.21
CA PRO A 12 12.12 -13.50 16.31
C PRO A 12 11.86 -14.99 15.99
N ASP A 13 12.89 -15.83 15.96
CA ASP A 13 12.79 -17.26 15.66
C ASP A 13 12.30 -18.11 16.85
N ALA A 14 12.37 -17.62 18.08
CA ALA A 14 11.93 -18.37 19.27
C ALA A 14 10.40 -18.57 19.33
N PHE A 15 9.65 -17.85 18.49
CA PHE A 15 8.19 -17.92 18.41
C PHE A 15 7.64 -18.43 17.08
N ALA A 16 8.40 -19.28 16.36
CA ALA A 16 7.83 -20.15 15.33
C ALA A 16 6.65 -21.04 15.85
N PHE A 17 6.41 -21.07 17.17
CA PHE A 17 5.28 -21.71 17.85
C PHE A 17 4.09 -20.81 18.17
N ALA A 18 4.13 -19.50 17.90
CA ALA A 18 2.95 -18.66 18.00
C ALA A 18 2.00 -19.04 16.85
N ARG A 19 0.99 -19.87 17.14
CA ARG A 19 -0.10 -20.14 16.18
C ARG A 19 -0.59 -18.80 15.60
N PRO A 20 -0.76 -18.68 14.28
CA PRO A 20 -1.30 -17.46 13.70
C PRO A 20 -2.64 -17.19 14.37
N ARG A 21 -2.73 -16.13 15.19
CA ARG A 21 -4.02 -15.68 15.72
C ARG A 21 -4.82 -15.18 14.53
N ASP A 22 -6.08 -15.60 14.44
CA ASP A 22 -7.01 -15.09 13.44
C ASP A 22 -6.99 -13.56 13.49
N ALA A 23 -6.60 -12.92 12.39
CA ALA A 23 -6.44 -11.48 12.27
C ALA A 23 -7.73 -10.70 12.62
N ARG A 24 -8.90 -11.37 12.59
CA ARG A 24 -10.17 -10.82 13.07
C ARG A 24 -10.18 -10.49 14.56
N HIS A 25 -9.44 -11.25 15.37
CA HIS A 25 -9.43 -11.14 16.83
C HIS A 25 -8.20 -10.41 17.37
N ASP A 26 -7.22 -10.11 16.52
CA ASP A 26 -6.05 -9.31 16.90
C ASP A 26 -6.30 -7.83 16.59
N ILE A 27 -6.57 -7.06 17.64
CA ILE A 27 -6.88 -5.64 17.53
C ILE A 27 -5.67 -4.86 17.00
N ALA A 28 -4.45 -5.30 17.32
CA ALA A 28 -3.20 -4.68 16.89
C ALA A 28 -2.73 -5.16 15.51
N ASN A 29 -3.48 -6.06 14.86
CA ASN A 29 -3.12 -6.55 13.54
C ASN A 29 -3.38 -5.49 12.46
N GLU A 30 -2.30 -4.80 12.11
CA GLU A 30 -2.21 -3.80 11.05
C GLU A 30 -2.50 -4.34 9.63
N LEU A 31 -2.49 -5.67 9.48
CA LEU A 31 -2.79 -6.39 8.24
C LEU A 31 -4.28 -6.78 8.11
N PHE A 32 -5.11 -6.55 9.12
CA PHE A 32 -6.54 -6.84 9.03
C PHE A 32 -7.23 -6.04 7.92
N GLY A 33 -8.00 -6.72 7.06
CA GLY A 33 -8.72 -6.11 5.92
C GLY A 33 -7.89 -5.89 4.66
N TRP A 34 -6.64 -6.34 4.63
CA TRP A 34 -5.83 -6.22 3.42
C TRP A 34 -6.28 -7.13 2.28
N ASP A 35 -7.05 -8.20 2.55
CA ASP A 35 -7.56 -9.09 1.51
C ASP A 35 -8.55 -8.38 0.58
N GLU A 36 -9.43 -7.54 1.14
CA GLU A 36 -10.33 -6.70 0.35
C GLU A 36 -9.55 -5.66 -0.47
N ALA A 37 -8.54 -5.02 0.14
CA ALA A 37 -7.71 -4.03 -0.54
C ALA A 37 -6.89 -4.66 -1.68
N GLU A 38 -6.31 -5.84 -1.46
CA GLU A 38 -5.56 -6.58 -2.48
C GLU A 38 -6.48 -7.04 -3.61
N ARG A 39 -7.69 -7.53 -3.31
CA ARG A 39 -8.66 -7.91 -4.34
C ARG A 39 -9.00 -6.71 -5.23
N THR A 40 -9.37 -5.57 -4.63
CA THR A 40 -9.66 -4.34 -5.40
C THR A 40 -8.44 -3.84 -6.17
N LEU A 41 -7.23 -3.98 -5.61
CA LEU A 41 -5.99 -3.65 -6.32
C LEU A 41 -5.81 -4.50 -7.57
N ARG A 42 -6.00 -5.82 -7.45
CA ARG A 42 -5.85 -6.76 -8.56
C ARG A 42 -6.92 -6.53 -9.63
N GLU A 43 -8.15 -6.22 -9.24
CA GLU A 43 -9.23 -5.83 -10.16
C GLU A 43 -8.83 -4.62 -11.00
N LEU A 44 -8.37 -3.53 -10.36
CA LEU A 44 -7.92 -2.33 -11.06
C LEU A 44 -6.67 -2.59 -11.93
N ALA A 45 -5.78 -3.47 -11.49
CA ALA A 45 -4.59 -3.83 -12.26
C ALA A 45 -4.92 -4.64 -13.52
N MET A 46 -5.93 -5.53 -13.47
CA MET A 46 -6.39 -6.29 -14.64
C MET A 46 -7.00 -5.41 -15.73
N GLU A 47 -7.49 -4.21 -15.38
CA GLU A 47 -7.96 -3.22 -16.37
C GLU A 47 -6.82 -2.60 -17.19
N GLN A 48 -5.56 -2.77 -16.77
CA GLN A 48 -4.38 -2.19 -17.42
C GLN A 48 -3.40 -3.28 -17.89
N PRO A 49 -3.83 -4.26 -18.69
CA PRO A 49 -3.02 -5.41 -19.06
C PRO A 49 -1.81 -4.98 -19.91
N GLY A 50 -0.62 -5.50 -19.56
CA GLY A 50 0.62 -5.21 -20.29
C GLY A 50 1.16 -3.79 -20.15
N SER A 51 0.50 -2.94 -19.35
CA SER A 51 0.95 -1.57 -19.09
C SER A 51 2.09 -1.52 -18.06
N ASP A 52 2.88 -0.44 -18.10
CA ASP A 52 3.90 -0.16 -17.10
C ASP A 52 3.24 0.39 -15.82
N LEU A 53 2.64 -0.49 -15.02
CA LEU A 53 1.97 -0.17 -13.75
C LEU A 53 2.94 -0.25 -12.56
N VAL A 54 2.87 0.73 -11.67
CA VAL A 54 3.52 0.68 -10.34
C VAL A 54 2.49 0.96 -9.25
N VAL A 55 2.51 0.17 -8.18
CA VAL A 55 1.69 0.41 -6.99
C VAL A 55 2.46 1.33 -6.05
N VAL A 56 1.84 2.40 -5.57
CA VAL A 56 2.50 3.40 -4.72
C VAL A 56 1.65 3.71 -3.49
N ALA A 57 2.29 3.98 -2.36
CA ALA A 57 1.62 4.52 -1.17
C ALA A 57 2.37 5.74 -0.61
N PRO A 58 1.67 6.62 0.15
CA PRO A 58 2.25 7.89 0.61
C PRO A 58 3.03 7.77 1.94
N HIS A 59 3.11 6.57 2.52
CA HIS A 59 3.71 6.38 3.84
C HIS A 59 4.45 5.03 3.91
N TRP A 60 5.65 5.02 4.49
CA TRP A 60 6.56 3.86 4.51
C TRP A 60 5.91 2.59 5.07
N THR A 61 5.03 2.70 6.09
CA THR A 61 4.29 1.54 6.63
C THR A 61 3.36 0.90 5.60
N LEU A 62 2.65 1.70 4.80
CA LEU A 62 1.79 1.20 3.72
C LEU A 62 2.63 0.60 2.59
N CYS A 63 3.75 1.23 2.24
CA CYS A 63 4.66 0.73 1.22
C CYS A 63 5.21 -0.65 1.61
N ALA A 64 5.64 -0.82 2.86
CA ALA A 64 6.09 -2.10 3.40
C ALA A 64 4.98 -3.17 3.39
N GLN A 65 3.76 -2.81 3.79
CA GLN A 65 2.60 -3.72 3.75
C GLN A 65 2.28 -4.18 2.32
N LEU A 66 2.26 -3.25 1.36
CA LEU A 66 2.05 -3.55 -0.06
C LEU A 66 3.15 -4.47 -0.59
N HIS A 67 4.41 -4.13 -0.33
CA HIS A 67 5.54 -4.93 -0.81
C HIS A 67 5.53 -6.35 -0.23
N ALA A 68 5.18 -6.49 1.06
CA ALA A 68 5.07 -7.79 1.71
C ALA A 68 3.88 -8.62 1.20
N ARG A 69 2.77 -7.97 0.80
CA ARG A 69 1.56 -8.68 0.34
C ARG A 69 1.60 -9.02 -1.15
N LEU A 70 2.14 -8.12 -1.98
CA LEU A 70 2.14 -8.22 -3.44
C LEU A 70 3.34 -8.98 -4.02
N ARG A 71 4.14 -9.64 -3.17
CA ARG A 71 5.44 -10.27 -3.53
C ARG A 71 5.36 -11.00 -4.88
N GLY A 72 6.22 -10.58 -5.81
CA GLY A 72 6.37 -11.19 -7.14
C GLY A 72 5.32 -10.79 -8.19
N GLY A 73 4.24 -10.10 -7.81
CA GLY A 73 3.17 -9.72 -8.74
C GLY A 73 3.21 -8.27 -9.22
N PHE A 74 3.72 -7.34 -8.40
CA PHE A 74 3.73 -5.91 -8.70
C PHE A 74 5.01 -5.23 -8.21
N ARG A 75 5.46 -4.21 -8.96
CA ARG A 75 6.47 -3.28 -8.46
C ARG A 75 5.81 -2.30 -7.48
N VAL A 76 6.46 -2.08 -6.34
CA VAL A 76 5.96 -1.19 -5.29
C VAL A 76 6.94 -0.04 -5.09
N GLY A 77 6.44 1.19 -5.25
CA GLY A 77 7.16 2.42 -4.93
C GLY A 77 6.60 3.09 -3.68
N CYS A 78 7.35 4.03 -3.13
CA CYS A 78 6.91 4.83 -1.99
C CYS A 78 7.01 6.33 -2.29
N ASP A 79 5.97 7.08 -1.91
CA ASP A 79 5.91 8.55 -1.98
C ASP A 79 6.00 9.18 -0.58
N SER A 80 6.69 8.52 0.35
CA SER A 80 6.94 9.00 1.72
C SER A 80 7.72 10.33 1.73
N PRO A 81 7.42 11.29 2.61
CA PRO A 81 8.21 12.53 2.70
C PRO A 81 9.61 12.30 3.30
N LEU A 82 9.81 11.18 3.99
CA LEU A 82 11.09 10.79 4.59
C LEU A 82 11.78 9.75 3.72
N LYS A 83 13.11 9.78 3.72
CA LYS A 83 13.93 8.76 3.05
C LYS A 83 13.69 7.40 3.70
N ASP A 84 13.45 6.38 2.89
CA ASP A 84 13.24 5.00 3.34
C ASP A 84 13.88 3.97 2.39
N ASP A 85 13.71 2.67 2.68
CA ASP A 85 14.31 1.58 1.89
C ASP A 85 13.82 1.57 0.43
N PHE A 86 12.61 2.09 0.15
CA PHE A 86 12.06 2.14 -1.20
C PHE A 86 12.79 3.15 -2.08
N ASP A 87 13.43 4.18 -1.52
CA ASP A 87 14.32 5.05 -2.29
C ASP A 87 15.53 4.30 -2.85
N GLY A 88 15.90 3.17 -2.25
CA GLY A 88 16.91 2.24 -2.76
C GLY A 88 16.33 1.16 -3.68
N TRP A 89 15.20 0.54 -3.30
CA TRP A 89 14.63 -0.61 -4.03
C TRP A 89 13.92 -0.22 -5.33
N LEU A 90 13.15 0.86 -5.31
CA LEU A 90 12.48 1.41 -6.50
C LEU A 90 12.45 2.94 -6.37
N PRO A 91 13.52 3.64 -6.80
CA PRO A 91 13.66 5.07 -6.56
C PRO A 91 12.52 5.91 -7.16
N ARG A 92 12.18 7.03 -6.51
CA ARG A 92 11.09 7.93 -6.96
C ARG A 92 11.21 8.40 -8.40
N GLY A 93 12.42 8.74 -8.84
CA GLY A 93 12.68 9.14 -10.23
C GLY A 93 12.45 8.04 -11.26
N VAL A 94 12.44 6.77 -10.83
CA VAL A 94 12.17 5.60 -11.68
C VAL A 94 10.66 5.37 -11.76
N TRP A 95 9.99 5.11 -10.62
CA TRP A 95 8.57 4.77 -10.67
C TRP A 95 7.68 5.93 -11.14
N ARG A 96 8.09 7.18 -10.95
CA ARG A 96 7.32 8.33 -11.47
C ARG A 96 7.23 8.37 -12.99
N LYS A 97 8.10 7.64 -13.70
CA LYS A 97 8.06 7.53 -15.17
C LYS A 97 7.04 6.51 -15.66
N ALA A 98 6.53 5.66 -14.77
CA ALA A 98 5.56 4.63 -15.09
C ALA A 98 4.32 5.21 -15.78
N GLU A 99 3.79 4.49 -16.76
CA GLU A 99 2.59 4.91 -17.50
C GLU A 99 1.42 5.11 -16.53
N HIS A 100 1.22 4.13 -15.65
CA HIS A 100 0.20 4.15 -14.61
C HIS A 100 0.80 4.02 -13.22
N VAL A 101 0.21 4.76 -12.28
CA VAL A 101 0.47 4.61 -10.85
C VAL A 101 -0.85 4.26 -10.19
N LEU A 102 -0.90 3.10 -9.52
CA LEU A 102 -2.01 2.76 -8.65
C LEU A 102 -1.67 3.22 -7.24
N LEU A 103 -2.16 4.40 -6.88
CA LEU A 103 -1.97 5.01 -5.57
C LEU A 103 -2.92 4.35 -4.57
N VAL A 104 -2.37 3.73 -3.53
CA VAL A 104 -3.11 3.15 -2.41
C VAL A 104 -2.92 4.03 -1.19
N THR A 105 -4.02 4.57 -0.68
CA THR A 105 -4.04 5.38 0.54
C THR A 105 -4.94 4.75 1.57
N ASP A 106 -4.74 5.16 2.81
CA ASP A 106 -5.53 4.79 3.96
C ASP A 106 -6.03 6.08 4.59
N THR A 107 -7.24 6.05 5.14
CA THR A 107 -7.78 7.08 6.03
C THR A 107 -6.80 7.65 7.06
N ARG A 108 -5.83 6.87 7.53
CA ARG A 108 -4.79 7.32 8.48
C ARG A 108 -3.70 8.21 7.86
N TYR A 109 -3.50 8.11 6.55
CA TYR A 109 -2.45 8.79 5.79
C TYR A 109 -3.07 9.52 4.59
N PRO A 110 -3.88 10.56 4.83
CA PRO A 110 -4.49 11.33 3.75
C PRO A 110 -3.42 12.06 2.94
N ILE A 111 -3.63 12.15 1.64
CA ILE A 111 -2.77 12.88 0.71
C ILE A 111 -3.62 13.68 -0.27
N ASP A 112 -3.16 14.88 -0.61
CA ASP A 112 -3.68 15.64 -1.74
C ASP A 112 -3.09 15.07 -3.03
N VAL A 113 -3.91 14.29 -3.75
CA VAL A 113 -3.51 13.61 -4.99
C VAL A 113 -3.09 14.61 -6.07
N ALA A 114 -3.78 15.74 -6.19
CA ALA A 114 -3.49 16.74 -7.22
C ALA A 114 -2.15 17.42 -6.96
N LYS A 115 -1.84 17.69 -5.69
CA LYS A 115 -0.54 18.26 -5.29
C LYS A 115 0.61 17.25 -5.42
N ALA A 116 0.39 15.99 -5.03
CA ALA A 116 1.43 14.96 -5.05
C ALA A 116 1.75 14.45 -6.47
N PHE A 117 0.75 14.43 -7.35
CA PHE A 117 0.83 13.91 -8.71
C PHE A 117 0.27 14.91 -9.75
N PRO A 118 0.86 16.12 -9.87
CA PRO A 118 0.32 17.19 -10.72
C PRO A 118 0.27 16.82 -12.21
N ASP A 119 1.18 15.96 -12.67
CA ASP A 119 1.27 15.53 -14.07
C ASP A 119 0.40 14.32 -14.42
N ARG A 120 -0.46 13.89 -13.48
CA ARG A 120 -1.28 12.69 -13.64
C ARG A 120 -2.76 13.02 -13.53
N ARG A 121 -3.57 12.23 -14.23
CA ARG A 121 -5.03 12.32 -14.19
C ARG A 121 -5.60 11.10 -13.48
N VAL A 122 -6.55 11.33 -12.59
CA VAL A 122 -7.33 10.25 -11.97
C VAL A 122 -8.17 9.59 -13.06
N SER A 123 -7.85 8.33 -13.35
CA SER A 123 -8.55 7.54 -14.37
C SER A 123 -9.63 6.66 -13.74
N ARG A 124 -9.35 6.11 -12.55
CA ARG A 124 -10.29 5.34 -11.74
C ARG A 124 -10.08 5.60 -10.26
N LEU A 125 -11.14 5.38 -9.49
CA LEU A 125 -11.15 5.47 -8.04
C LEU A 125 -11.99 4.32 -7.49
N ALA A 126 -11.41 3.52 -6.59
CA ALA A 126 -12.11 2.48 -5.86
C ALA A 126 -11.84 2.62 -4.36
N ARG A 127 -12.72 2.03 -3.54
CA ARG A 127 -12.59 2.01 -2.09
C ARG A 127 -12.81 0.60 -1.56
N ALA A 128 -11.93 0.16 -0.68
CA ALA A 128 -12.12 -1.04 0.12
C ALA A 128 -12.41 -0.62 1.57
N ASN A 129 -13.66 -0.80 1.98
CA ASN A 129 -14.11 -0.52 3.34
C ASN A 129 -13.91 -1.75 4.21
N ILE A 130 -13.21 -1.59 5.33
CA ILE A 130 -12.87 -2.69 6.24
C ILE A 130 -13.75 -2.60 7.47
N TYR A 131 -14.42 -3.71 7.80
CA TYR A 131 -15.33 -3.81 8.93
C TYR A 131 -14.83 -4.82 9.96
N ARG A 132 -14.95 -4.49 11.25
CA ARG A 132 -14.69 -5.38 12.38
C ARG A 132 -15.91 -5.35 13.31
N GLY A 133 -16.53 -6.50 13.53
CA GLY A 133 -17.76 -6.60 14.33
C GLY A 133 -18.90 -5.71 13.83
N GLY A 134 -19.06 -5.59 12.51
CA GLY A 134 -20.08 -4.74 11.88
C GLY A 134 -19.77 -3.23 11.85
N ARG A 135 -18.68 -2.78 12.51
CA ARG A 135 -18.25 -1.38 12.49
C ARG A 135 -17.11 -1.17 11.50
N GLN A 136 -17.19 -0.13 10.70
CA GLN A 136 -16.11 0.26 9.80
C GLN A 136 -14.90 0.76 10.62
N VAL A 137 -13.74 0.17 10.37
CA VAL A 137 -12.49 0.48 11.11
C VAL A 137 -11.44 1.16 10.23
N ARG A 138 -11.51 1.00 8.90
CA ARG A 138 -10.54 1.55 7.95
C ARG A 138 -11.15 1.64 6.56
N THR A 139 -10.68 2.58 5.76
CA THR A 139 -10.93 2.58 4.32
C THR A 139 -9.61 2.71 3.59
N PHE A 140 -9.37 1.79 2.68
CA PHE A 140 -8.35 1.97 1.65
C PHE A 140 -8.96 2.63 0.44
N THR A 141 -8.30 3.67 -0.07
CA THR A 141 -8.67 4.30 -1.34
C THR A 141 -7.62 3.94 -2.38
N LEU A 142 -8.06 3.37 -3.48
CA LEU A 142 -7.21 2.95 -4.59
C LEU A 142 -7.50 3.86 -5.78
N THR A 143 -6.53 4.66 -6.17
CA THR A 143 -6.66 5.65 -7.23
C THR A 143 -5.73 5.30 -8.37
N LEU A 144 -6.30 4.96 -9.53
CA LEU A 144 -5.51 4.74 -10.74
C LEU A 144 -5.18 6.09 -11.38
N LEU A 145 -3.89 6.39 -11.48
CA LEU A 145 -3.35 7.63 -12.02
C LEU A 145 -2.61 7.36 -13.32
N SER A 146 -3.15 7.86 -14.42
CA SER A 146 -2.49 7.78 -15.73
C SER A 146 -1.70 9.06 -15.98
N ARG A 147 -0.55 8.97 -16.68
CA ARG A 147 0.15 10.18 -17.14
C ARG A 147 -0.81 11.01 -18.00
N GLY A 148 -0.94 12.29 -17.69
CA GLY A 148 -1.61 13.20 -18.61
C GLY A 148 -0.78 13.28 -19.88
N ALA A 149 -1.39 13.15 -21.06
CA ALA A 149 -0.77 13.69 -22.26
C ALA A 149 -0.44 15.16 -21.94
N HIS A 150 0.83 15.52 -22.00
CA HIS A 150 1.19 16.93 -22.13
C HIS A 150 0.32 17.43 -23.29
N ALA A 151 -0.59 18.37 -23.02
CA ALA A 151 -1.00 19.25 -24.10
C ALA A 151 0.31 19.81 -24.64
N ALA A 152 0.69 19.36 -25.83
CA ALA A 152 1.81 19.92 -26.55
C ALA A 152 1.57 21.43 -26.54
N ARG A 153 2.55 22.17 -25.98
CA ARG A 153 2.56 23.63 -26.05
C ARG A 153 2.52 24.06 -27.51
#